data_AF-A0A7W7PGV0-F1
#
_entry.id   AF-A0A7W7PGV0-F1
#
_cell.length_a   1.000
_cell.length_b   1.000
_cell.length_c   1.000
_cell.angle_alpha   90.00
_cell.angle_beta   90.00
_cell.angle_gamma   90.00
#
_symmetry.space_group_name_H-M   'P 1'
#
loop_
_entity.id
_entity.type
_entity.pdbx_description
1 polymer ?
#
loop_
_entity_poly.entity_id
_entity_poly.type
_entity_poly.pdbx_seq_one_letter_code
_entity_poly.pdbx_strand_id
1 'polypeptide(L)'
;MVAEHAAPILVASNRGPVSYKRREDGSLAAGRGGGGLVSGLSAIGTGAGALWVCSALGEGDREAVRRTGGRLDPADTGGMSVRMLDIAPEVFTAAYNGIANSVLWFVHHLLYQTPLEPDFDADFRAQWAAYEAYNAAFADALAEEAAPGAAVLVQDYHLTLVPGLLRERRPDLRVGHFSHTPWAPPDYFRMLPDDVAEQVLRGVLGSDRAAFLTRRWAEAFAACCADVLGAEIVRGDGPDGALSVRFEGRTTRLGVHGLGADAAFLRERAHRADVEERMAALREQIGPDRKTIVRVDRTELSKNIVRGLRAYRRLLEDRPQWRGKVVHVAFAYPSRQDLAVYRDYTAEVERVAQEINSTFGTADWLPVVLHVKDDFARSLAAYRLADVALVNPIRDGMNLVAKEVPVVSDRGCVLVLSREAGAFAELGEDAITVNPFDVEATARALHEGLLMEPAERAERTERLASAATALPPARWFLDQLRALEG
;
A
#
# COMPACT_ATOMS: atom_id res chain seq x y z
N MET A 1 -33.55 -2.28 20.41
CA MET A 1 -32.66 -2.08 21.57
C MET A 1 -31.37 -1.50 21.02
N VAL A 2 -31.06 -0.23 21.32
CA VAL A 2 -29.76 0.36 20.95
C VAL A 2 -28.73 -0.29 21.85
N ALA A 3 -27.70 -0.91 21.29
CA ALA A 3 -26.63 -1.51 22.07
C ALA A 3 -26.04 -0.45 23.02
N GLU A 4 -25.80 -0.82 24.28
CA GLU A 4 -25.30 0.05 25.36
C GLU A 4 -23.87 0.61 25.08
N HIS A 5 -23.30 0.33 23.90
CA HIS A 5 -21.94 0.67 23.46
C HIS A 5 -21.89 1.08 21.98
N ALA A 6 -22.72 2.04 21.56
CA ALA A 6 -22.69 2.53 20.18
C ALA A 6 -21.52 3.51 19.94
N ALA A 7 -20.69 3.25 18.93
CA ALA A 7 -19.48 4.03 18.66
C ALA A 7 -19.78 5.28 17.81
N PRO A 8 -19.27 6.48 18.17
CA PRO A 8 -19.42 7.69 17.37
C PRO A 8 -18.48 7.74 16.15
N ILE A 9 -17.39 6.95 16.18
CA ILE A 9 -16.38 6.85 15.13
C ILE A 9 -16.11 5.37 14.88
N LEU A 10 -16.17 4.94 13.62
CA LEU A 10 -15.88 3.58 13.20
C LEU A 10 -14.88 3.58 12.05
N VAL A 11 -13.98 2.61 12.07
CA VAL A 11 -13.05 2.35 10.97
C VAL A 11 -13.20 0.91 10.52
N ALA A 12 -13.28 0.70 9.21
CA ALA A 12 -13.32 -0.63 8.63
C ALA A 12 -12.15 -0.82 7.66
N SER A 13 -11.40 -1.89 7.87
CA SER A 13 -10.34 -2.30 6.95
C SER A 13 -10.20 -3.82 6.96
N ASN A 14 -9.74 -4.39 5.85
CA ASN A 14 -9.52 -5.84 5.74
C ASN A 14 -8.65 -6.38 6.89
N ARG A 15 -7.56 -5.66 7.22
CA ARG A 15 -6.64 -6.02 8.32
C ARG A 15 -6.87 -5.10 9.52
N GLY A 16 -6.84 -5.66 10.72
CA GLY A 16 -6.91 -4.91 11.97
C GLY A 16 -5.54 -4.43 12.49
N PRO A 17 -5.52 -3.80 13.68
CA PRO A 17 -4.30 -3.30 14.32
C PRO A 17 -3.47 -4.39 15.00
N VAL A 18 -3.97 -5.63 15.02
CA VAL A 18 -3.34 -6.80 15.63
C VAL A 18 -3.58 -8.03 14.76
N SER A 19 -2.67 -8.98 14.81
CA SER A 19 -2.80 -10.32 14.25
C SER A 19 -2.35 -11.34 15.29
N TYR A 20 -2.91 -12.54 15.26
CA TYR A 20 -2.62 -13.59 16.22
C TYR A 20 -1.94 -14.77 15.53
N LYS A 21 -0.92 -15.31 16.18
CA LYS A 21 -0.30 -16.59 15.83
C LYS A 21 -0.50 -17.58 16.96
N ARG A 22 -0.93 -18.80 16.62
CA ARG A 22 -1.03 -19.89 17.59
C ARG A 22 0.38 -20.41 17.91
N ARG A 23 0.69 -20.50 19.20
CA ARG A 23 1.92 -21.14 19.71
C ARG A 23 1.72 -22.65 19.87
N GLU A 24 2.82 -23.38 19.99
CA GLU A 24 2.82 -24.84 20.19
C GLU A 24 2.06 -25.26 21.46
N ASP A 25 2.09 -24.43 22.51
CA ASP A 25 1.35 -24.64 23.76
C ASP A 25 -0.16 -24.33 23.65
N GLY A 26 -0.65 -23.93 22.48
CA GLY A 26 -2.05 -23.58 22.24
C GLY A 26 -2.44 -22.15 22.65
N SER A 27 -1.52 -21.36 23.21
CA SER A 27 -1.72 -19.93 23.47
C SER A 27 -1.65 -19.10 22.18
N LEU A 28 -2.17 -17.88 22.23
CA LEU A 28 -2.11 -16.94 21.12
C LEU A 28 -1.05 -15.88 21.39
N ALA A 29 -0.18 -15.66 20.41
CA ALA A 29 0.76 -14.55 20.39
C ALA A 29 0.18 -13.40 19.56
N ALA A 30 -0.18 -12.31 20.23
CA ALA A 30 -0.54 -11.06 19.57
C ALA A 30 0.70 -10.42 18.93
N GLY A 31 0.57 -10.02 17.68
CA GLY A 31 1.55 -9.24 16.94
C GLY A 31 0.89 -7.98 16.40
N ARG A 32 1.52 -6.82 16.66
CA ARG A 32 1.02 -5.53 16.18
C ARG A 32 0.95 -5.51 14.65
N GLY A 33 -0.20 -5.11 14.12
CA GLY A 33 -0.37 -4.83 12.69
C GLY A 33 0.50 -3.64 12.28
N GLY A 34 1.20 -3.76 11.15
CA GLY A 34 2.03 -2.68 10.60
C GLY A 34 1.27 -1.78 9.62
N GLY A 35 1.69 -0.52 9.49
CA GLY A 35 1.27 0.39 8.41
C GLY A 35 0.70 1.74 8.88
N GLY A 36 0.57 2.67 7.93
CA GLY A 36 0.14 4.06 8.20
C GLY A 36 -1.27 4.18 8.80
N LEU A 37 -2.19 3.25 8.52
CA LEU A 37 -3.54 3.27 9.10
C LEU A 37 -3.53 3.03 10.62
N VAL A 38 -2.68 2.12 11.12
CA VAL A 38 -2.55 1.84 12.56
C VAL A 38 -1.96 3.05 13.30
N SER A 39 -0.94 3.68 12.71
CA SER A 39 -0.36 4.93 13.24
C SER A 39 -1.37 6.08 13.19
N GLY A 40 -2.15 6.18 12.11
CA GLY A 40 -3.21 7.17 11.94
C GLY A 40 -4.29 7.06 13.00
N LEU A 41 -4.81 5.85 13.26
CA LEU A 41 -5.88 5.64 14.22
C LEU A 41 -5.45 5.89 15.67
N SER A 42 -4.19 5.59 16.00
CA SER A 42 -3.63 5.88 17.32
C SER A 42 -3.72 7.37 17.68
N ALA A 43 -3.84 8.26 16.69
CA ALA A 43 -3.95 9.70 16.88
C ALA A 43 -5.32 10.20 17.36
N ILE A 44 -6.41 9.43 17.17
CA ILE A 44 -7.73 9.80 17.73
C ILE A 44 -7.75 9.59 19.26
N GLY A 45 -6.83 8.77 19.78
CA GLY A 45 -6.74 8.43 21.20
C GLY A 45 -7.82 7.43 21.64
N THR A 46 -7.53 6.67 22.70
CA THR A 46 -8.43 5.63 23.22
C THR A 46 -9.72 6.18 23.83
N GLY A 47 -9.74 7.46 24.22
CA GLY A 47 -10.90 8.15 24.78
C GLY A 47 -11.96 8.59 23.76
N ALA A 48 -11.70 8.48 22.45
CA ALA A 48 -12.63 8.92 21.42
C ALA A 48 -13.81 7.96 21.16
N GLY A 49 -13.83 6.81 21.84
CA GLY A 49 -14.86 5.79 21.65
C GLY A 49 -14.84 5.16 20.24
N ALA A 50 -13.71 5.20 19.54
CA ALA A 50 -13.58 4.66 18.20
C ALA A 50 -13.61 3.12 18.20
N LEU A 51 -14.32 2.53 17.24
CA LEU A 51 -14.34 1.08 17.02
C LEU A 51 -13.68 0.72 15.68
N TRP A 52 -12.76 -0.23 15.70
CA TRP A 52 -12.17 -0.79 14.48
C TRP A 52 -12.83 -2.14 14.12
N VAL A 53 -13.49 -2.21 12.98
CA VAL A 53 -13.99 -3.46 12.38
C VAL A 53 -12.98 -4.03 11.38
N CYS A 54 -12.59 -5.29 11.54
CA CYS A 54 -11.64 -5.97 10.65
C CYS A 54 -11.96 -7.46 10.48
N SER A 55 -11.29 -8.15 9.53
CA SER A 55 -11.50 -9.59 9.31
C SER A 55 -10.38 -10.41 9.94
N ALA A 56 -10.72 -11.60 10.44
CA ALA A 56 -9.74 -12.62 10.78
C ALA A 56 -9.05 -13.15 9.51
N LEU A 57 -7.72 -13.00 9.42
CA LEU A 57 -6.97 -13.35 8.21
C LEU A 57 -6.51 -14.81 8.21
N GLY A 58 -6.18 -15.33 9.40
CA GLY A 58 -5.63 -16.68 9.57
C GLY A 58 -6.19 -17.41 10.79
N GLU A 59 -5.77 -18.65 10.98
CA GLU A 59 -6.28 -19.51 12.05
C GLU A 59 -6.06 -18.95 13.45
N GLY A 60 -4.95 -18.24 13.69
CA GLY A 60 -4.72 -17.58 14.97
C GLY A 60 -5.74 -16.46 15.24
N ASP A 61 -6.09 -15.67 14.21
CA ASP A 61 -7.11 -14.64 14.31
C ASP A 61 -8.49 -15.25 14.54
N ARG A 62 -8.84 -16.32 13.79
CA ARG A 62 -10.11 -17.03 13.96
C ARG A 62 -10.25 -17.63 15.35
N GLU A 63 -9.16 -18.17 15.89
CA GLU A 63 -9.12 -18.63 17.28
C GLU A 63 -9.32 -17.48 18.28
N ALA A 64 -8.71 -16.31 18.03
CA ALA A 64 -8.94 -15.13 18.86
C ALA A 64 -10.42 -14.71 18.84
N VAL A 65 -11.05 -14.72 17.65
CA VAL A 65 -12.47 -14.41 17.50
C VAL A 65 -13.34 -15.40 18.25
N ARG A 66 -13.09 -16.73 18.12
CA ARG A 66 -13.81 -17.76 18.88
C ARG A 66 -13.72 -17.58 20.39
N ARG A 67 -12.55 -17.20 20.91
CA ARG A 67 -12.35 -16.99 22.36
C ARG A 67 -13.02 -15.73 22.90
N THR A 68 -13.16 -14.71 22.06
CA THR A 68 -13.59 -13.37 22.47
C THR A 68 -14.99 -12.98 22.00
N GLY A 69 -15.64 -13.84 21.20
CA GLY A 69 -16.88 -13.47 20.49
C GLY A 69 -16.66 -12.33 19.49
N GLY A 70 -15.44 -12.18 18.98
CA GLY A 70 -15.06 -11.14 18.01
C GLY A 70 -14.69 -9.78 18.61
N ARG A 71 -14.85 -9.54 19.92
CA ARG A 71 -14.40 -8.30 20.56
C ARG A 71 -13.05 -8.51 21.25
N LEU A 72 -11.98 -8.04 20.62
CA LEU A 72 -10.62 -8.32 21.08
C LEU A 72 -10.28 -7.62 22.40
N ASP A 73 -9.34 -8.19 23.14
CA ASP A 73 -8.83 -7.60 24.39
C ASP A 73 -8.09 -6.28 24.10
N PRO A 74 -8.50 -5.15 24.73
CA PRO A 74 -7.79 -3.89 24.61
C PRO A 74 -6.29 -3.96 24.94
N ALA A 75 -5.85 -4.90 25.78
CA ALA A 75 -4.44 -5.11 26.09
C ALA A 75 -3.62 -5.52 24.85
N ASP A 76 -4.22 -6.29 23.93
CA ASP A 76 -3.57 -6.75 22.70
C ASP A 76 -3.61 -5.71 21.58
N THR A 77 -4.58 -4.79 21.63
CA THR A 77 -4.86 -3.81 20.57
C THR A 77 -4.27 -2.44 20.86
N GLY A 78 -3.49 -2.29 21.94
CA GLY A 78 -2.97 -0.99 22.36
C GLY A 78 -4.05 -0.03 22.88
N GLY A 79 -5.10 -0.59 23.50
CA GLY A 79 -6.22 0.13 24.10
C GLY A 79 -7.35 0.46 23.13
N MET A 80 -7.29 -0.01 21.88
CA MET A 80 -8.31 0.24 20.87
C MET A 80 -9.46 -0.77 20.98
N SER A 81 -10.70 -0.30 20.85
CA SER A 81 -11.85 -1.19 20.68
C SER A 81 -11.80 -1.82 19.28
N VAL A 82 -11.76 -3.14 19.20
CA VAL A 82 -11.69 -3.87 17.93
C VAL A 82 -12.77 -4.95 17.87
N ARG A 83 -13.56 -4.94 16.79
CA ARG A 83 -14.45 -6.02 16.38
C ARG A 83 -13.83 -6.76 15.20
N MET A 84 -13.35 -7.97 15.42
CA MET A 84 -12.81 -8.85 14.40
C MET A 84 -13.87 -9.86 13.96
N LEU A 85 -14.15 -9.92 12.66
CA LEU A 85 -15.21 -10.73 12.06
C LEU A 85 -14.72 -12.15 11.77
N ASP A 86 -15.51 -13.14 12.19
CA ASP A 86 -15.32 -14.56 11.85
C ASP A 86 -15.94 -14.84 10.48
N ILE A 87 -15.21 -14.51 9.43
CA ILE A 87 -15.65 -14.79 8.07
C ILE A 87 -15.21 -16.20 7.71
N ALA A 88 -16.16 -16.99 7.21
CA ALA A 88 -15.92 -18.37 6.79
C ALA A 88 -14.68 -18.44 5.86
N PRO A 89 -13.71 -19.35 6.11
CA PRO A 89 -12.43 -19.37 5.40
C PRO A 89 -12.56 -19.42 3.87
N GLU A 90 -13.57 -20.13 3.36
CA GLU A 90 -13.89 -20.25 1.94
C GLU A 90 -14.39 -18.92 1.35
N VAL A 91 -15.27 -18.21 2.06
CA VAL A 91 -15.77 -16.88 1.66
C VAL A 91 -14.62 -15.88 1.69
N PHE A 92 -13.81 -15.89 2.76
CA PHE A 92 -12.62 -15.06 2.86
C PHE A 92 -11.66 -15.33 1.70
N THR A 93 -11.36 -16.59 1.40
CA THR A 93 -10.41 -16.95 0.34
C THR A 93 -10.92 -16.51 -1.03
N ALA A 94 -12.19 -16.76 -1.35
CA ALA A 94 -12.79 -16.35 -2.61
C ALA A 94 -12.86 -14.82 -2.76
N ALA A 95 -13.26 -14.10 -1.70
CA ALA A 95 -13.31 -12.64 -1.71
C ALA A 95 -11.92 -12.00 -1.75
N TYR A 96 -10.99 -12.45 -0.90
CA TYR A 96 -9.67 -11.83 -0.73
C TYR A 96 -8.70 -12.24 -1.83
N ASN A 97 -8.52 -13.54 -2.10
CA ASN A 97 -7.61 -14.01 -3.13
C ASN A 97 -8.25 -13.96 -4.52
N GLY A 98 -9.49 -14.42 -4.67
CA GLY A 98 -10.19 -14.44 -5.96
C GLY A 98 -10.50 -13.04 -6.50
N ILE A 99 -11.26 -12.23 -5.74
CA ILE A 99 -11.69 -10.92 -6.23
C ILE A 99 -10.72 -9.80 -5.88
N ALA A 100 -10.44 -9.56 -4.60
CA ALA A 100 -9.69 -8.38 -4.20
C ALA A 100 -8.27 -8.39 -4.80
N ASN A 101 -7.53 -9.50 -4.65
CA ASN A 101 -6.12 -9.55 -5.05
C ASN A 101 -5.86 -10.08 -6.47
N SER A 102 -6.81 -10.76 -7.11
CA SER A 102 -6.65 -11.25 -8.49
C SER A 102 -7.52 -10.53 -9.52
N VAL A 103 -8.49 -9.72 -9.08
CA VAL A 103 -9.33 -8.88 -9.96
C VAL A 103 -9.11 -7.39 -9.69
N LEU A 104 -9.57 -6.87 -8.55
CA LEU A 104 -9.54 -5.43 -8.28
C LEU A 104 -8.10 -4.89 -8.22
N TRP A 105 -7.19 -5.62 -7.56
CA TRP A 105 -5.77 -5.27 -7.55
C TRP A 105 -5.19 -5.22 -8.97
N PHE A 106 -5.48 -6.22 -9.81
CA PHE A 106 -4.97 -6.31 -11.18
C PHE A 106 -5.54 -5.21 -12.07
N VAL A 107 -6.83 -4.91 -11.94
CA VAL A 107 -7.48 -3.80 -12.64
C VAL A 107 -6.85 -2.47 -12.25
N HIS A 108 -6.77 -2.16 -10.96
CA HIS A 108 -6.23 -0.88 -10.49
C HIS A 108 -4.74 -0.69 -10.83
N HIS A 109 -3.98 -1.78 -10.92
CA HIS A 109 -2.54 -1.73 -11.22
C HIS A 109 -2.18 -2.02 -12.69
N LEU A 110 -3.17 -2.27 -13.56
CA LEU A 110 -2.98 -2.60 -14.98
C LEU A 110 -2.07 -3.81 -15.22
N LEU A 111 -2.34 -4.91 -14.51
CA LEU A 111 -1.44 -6.06 -14.46
C LEU A 111 -1.78 -7.20 -15.43
N TYR A 112 -2.96 -7.19 -16.04
CA TYR A 112 -3.38 -8.27 -16.91
C TYR A 112 -2.62 -8.28 -18.22
N GLN A 113 -2.24 -9.49 -18.63
CA GLN A 113 -1.85 -9.77 -20.00
C GLN A 113 -3.10 -10.00 -20.84
N THR A 114 -3.75 -8.91 -21.28
CA THR A 114 -5.08 -8.92 -21.90
C THR A 114 -5.33 -9.90 -23.05
N PRO A 115 -4.32 -10.36 -23.83
CA PRO A 115 -4.53 -11.45 -24.78
C PRO A 115 -4.79 -12.84 -24.16
N LEU A 116 -4.54 -13.01 -22.86
CA LEU A 116 -4.58 -14.30 -22.14
C LEU A 116 -5.50 -14.28 -20.92
N GLU A 117 -5.73 -13.10 -20.32
CA GLU A 117 -6.45 -12.94 -19.06
C GLU A 117 -7.07 -11.54 -18.97
N PRO A 118 -8.14 -11.35 -18.18
CA PRO A 118 -8.86 -12.33 -17.36
C PRO A 118 -9.97 -13.08 -18.13
N ASP A 119 -10.36 -14.23 -17.59
CA ASP A 119 -11.61 -14.92 -17.92
C ASP A 119 -12.65 -14.67 -16.81
N PHE A 120 -13.81 -14.12 -17.17
CA PHE A 120 -14.92 -13.90 -16.24
C PHE A 120 -15.99 -15.00 -16.40
N ASP A 121 -15.67 -16.18 -15.91
CA ASP A 121 -16.49 -17.39 -16.02
C ASP A 121 -17.39 -17.65 -14.79
N ALA A 122 -17.92 -18.88 -14.67
CA ALA A 122 -18.77 -19.27 -13.55
C ALA A 122 -18.03 -19.25 -12.19
N ASP A 123 -16.73 -19.58 -12.19
CA ASP A 123 -15.92 -19.55 -10.96
C ASP A 123 -15.71 -18.10 -10.51
N PHE A 124 -15.45 -17.18 -11.46
CA PHE A 124 -15.44 -15.74 -11.16
C PHE A 124 -16.76 -15.29 -10.54
N ARG A 125 -17.92 -15.71 -11.08
CA ARG A 125 -19.23 -15.33 -10.54
C ARG A 125 -19.45 -15.84 -9.11
N ALA A 126 -19.01 -17.06 -8.81
CA ALA A 126 -19.05 -17.59 -7.43
C ALA A 126 -18.14 -16.80 -6.48
N GLN A 127 -16.94 -16.41 -6.94
CA GLN A 127 -16.03 -15.57 -6.17
C GLN A 127 -16.58 -14.16 -5.95
N TRP A 128 -17.27 -13.59 -6.94
CA TRP A 128 -17.94 -12.30 -6.82
C TRP A 128 -19.03 -12.33 -5.74
N ALA A 129 -19.87 -13.37 -5.74
CA ALA A 129 -20.88 -13.56 -4.69
C ALA A 129 -20.26 -13.67 -3.28
N ALA A 130 -19.09 -14.32 -3.16
CA ALA A 130 -18.35 -14.35 -1.90
C ALA A 130 -17.81 -12.95 -1.51
N TYR A 131 -17.39 -12.13 -2.47
CA TYR A 131 -16.97 -10.75 -2.23
C TYR A 131 -18.13 -9.84 -1.80
N GLU A 132 -19.32 -10.03 -2.37
CA GLU A 132 -20.55 -9.38 -1.92
C GLU A 132 -20.88 -9.78 -0.47
N ALA A 133 -20.86 -11.08 -0.16
CA ALA A 133 -21.08 -11.59 1.20
C ALA A 133 -20.05 -11.06 2.21
N TYR A 134 -18.78 -10.99 1.80
CA TYR A 134 -17.70 -10.41 2.59
C TYR A 134 -17.98 -8.94 2.93
N ASN A 135 -18.33 -8.12 1.93
CA ASN A 135 -18.66 -6.71 2.14
C ASN A 135 -19.95 -6.53 2.95
N ALA A 136 -20.95 -7.39 2.75
CA ALA A 136 -22.19 -7.36 3.52
C ALA A 136 -21.92 -7.58 5.02
N ALA A 137 -21.08 -8.55 5.38
CA ALA A 137 -20.72 -8.80 6.78
C ALA A 137 -20.06 -7.59 7.46
N PHE A 138 -19.21 -6.85 6.74
CA PHE A 138 -18.65 -5.59 7.24
C PHE A 138 -19.71 -4.51 7.39
N ALA A 139 -20.59 -4.33 6.39
CA ALA A 139 -21.65 -3.34 6.45
C ALA A 139 -22.67 -3.62 7.56
N ASP A 140 -23.00 -4.89 7.82
CA ASP A 140 -23.86 -5.32 8.92
C ASP A 140 -23.22 -5.01 10.28
N ALA A 141 -21.95 -5.40 10.48
CA ALA A 141 -21.23 -5.13 11.72
C ALA A 141 -21.10 -3.62 11.99
N LEU A 142 -20.83 -2.81 10.96
CA LEU A 142 -20.80 -1.35 11.08
C LEU A 142 -22.17 -0.77 11.44
N ALA A 143 -23.23 -1.25 10.79
CA ALA A 143 -24.60 -0.77 11.04
C ALA A 143 -25.09 -1.07 12.46
N GLU A 144 -24.71 -2.24 13.02
CA GLU A 144 -25.01 -2.66 14.38
C GLU A 144 -24.29 -1.82 15.45
N GLU A 145 -23.04 -1.48 15.20
CA GLU A 145 -22.16 -0.83 16.21
C GLU A 145 -22.23 0.70 16.17
N ALA A 146 -22.68 1.27 15.05
CA ALA A 146 -22.65 2.71 14.85
C ALA A 146 -23.73 3.45 15.64
N ALA A 147 -23.31 4.45 16.42
CA ALA A 147 -24.22 5.42 17.02
C ALA A 147 -25.01 6.20 15.94
N PRO A 148 -26.17 6.80 16.28
CA PRO A 148 -26.88 7.68 15.36
C PRO A 148 -25.97 8.81 14.86
N GLY A 149 -25.87 8.98 13.54
CA GLY A 149 -25.02 10.01 12.92
C GLY A 149 -23.51 9.79 13.05
N ALA A 150 -23.06 8.58 13.41
CA ALA A 150 -21.64 8.26 13.55
C ALA A 150 -20.85 8.48 12.25
N ALA A 151 -19.55 8.73 12.40
CA ALA A 151 -18.61 8.81 11.29
C ALA A 151 -18.02 7.42 11.02
N VAL A 152 -18.08 6.96 9.77
CA VAL A 152 -17.58 5.64 9.35
C VAL A 152 -16.55 5.81 8.25
N LEU A 153 -15.31 5.36 8.49
CA LEU A 153 -14.20 5.42 7.54
C LEU A 153 -13.89 4.02 7.02
N VAL A 154 -14.28 3.76 5.78
CA VAL A 154 -14.05 2.50 5.06
C VAL A 154 -12.75 2.59 4.27
N GLN A 155 -11.87 1.61 4.45
CA GLN A 155 -10.53 1.63 3.92
C GLN A 155 -10.32 0.55 2.85
N ASP A 156 -9.93 1.04 1.68
CA ASP A 156 -9.32 0.32 0.56
C ASP A 156 -10.22 -0.61 -0.25
N TYR A 157 -9.66 -1.12 -1.35
CA TYR A 157 -10.34 -1.88 -2.41
C TYR A 157 -10.98 -3.21 -1.95
N HIS A 158 -10.67 -3.69 -0.75
CA HIS A 158 -11.30 -4.90 -0.19
C HIS A 158 -12.76 -4.66 0.20
N LEU A 159 -13.11 -3.40 0.46
CA LEU A 159 -14.38 -2.99 1.06
C LEU A 159 -15.10 -1.95 0.19
N THR A 160 -14.95 -1.99 -1.14
CA THR A 160 -15.52 -0.97 -2.03
C THR A 160 -17.04 -0.96 -2.04
N LEU A 161 -17.70 -2.08 -1.72
CA LEU A 161 -19.17 -2.16 -1.71
C LEU A 161 -19.76 -1.67 -0.38
N VAL A 162 -18.99 -1.69 0.71
CA VAL A 162 -19.45 -1.32 2.05
C VAL A 162 -20.12 0.06 2.11
N PRO A 163 -19.62 1.15 1.49
CA PRO A 163 -20.27 2.46 1.66
C PRO A 163 -21.69 2.50 1.07
N GLY A 164 -21.92 1.91 -0.11
CA GLY A 164 -23.25 1.76 -0.71
C GLY A 164 -24.18 0.91 0.16
N LEU A 165 -23.69 -0.27 0.53
CA LEU A 165 -24.38 -1.22 1.41
C LEU A 165 -24.75 -0.62 2.79
N LEU A 166 -23.90 0.22 3.35
CA LEU A 166 -24.14 0.89 4.63
C LEU A 166 -25.14 2.04 4.49
N ARG A 167 -25.12 2.76 3.36
CA ARG A 167 -26.06 3.85 3.08
C ARG A 167 -27.51 3.34 3.04
N GLU A 168 -27.74 2.17 2.46
CA GLU A 168 -29.06 1.53 2.42
C GLU A 168 -29.56 1.17 3.82
N ARG A 169 -28.67 0.62 4.67
CA ARG A 169 -29.01 0.19 6.03
C ARG A 169 -29.18 1.35 7.02
N ARG A 170 -28.33 2.37 6.89
CA ARG A 170 -28.14 3.43 7.88
C ARG A 170 -27.90 4.78 7.18
N PRO A 171 -28.96 5.38 6.61
CA PRO A 171 -28.85 6.64 5.86
C PRO A 171 -28.42 7.83 6.71
N ASP A 172 -28.48 7.72 8.04
CA ASP A 172 -28.05 8.74 9.00
C ASP A 172 -26.52 8.86 9.14
N LEU A 173 -25.76 7.84 8.73
CA LEU A 173 -24.31 7.82 8.93
C LEU A 173 -23.56 8.73 7.97
N ARG A 174 -22.43 9.25 8.45
CA ARG A 174 -21.48 10.03 7.64
C ARG A 174 -20.36 9.09 7.21
N VAL A 175 -20.32 8.77 5.92
CA VAL A 175 -19.51 7.67 5.40
C VAL A 175 -18.39 8.21 4.52
N GLY A 176 -17.15 7.85 4.84
CA GLY A 176 -15.97 8.10 4.04
C GLY A 176 -15.39 6.80 3.48
N HIS A 177 -14.92 6.83 2.23
CA HIS A 177 -14.10 5.78 1.65
C HIS A 177 -12.70 6.33 1.32
N PHE A 178 -11.64 5.57 1.58
CA PHE A 178 -10.29 5.91 1.13
C PHE A 178 -9.68 4.77 0.32
N SER A 179 -9.26 5.05 -0.92
CA SER A 179 -8.53 4.08 -1.76
C SER A 179 -7.02 4.26 -1.61
N HIS A 180 -6.33 3.20 -1.19
CA HIS A 180 -4.86 3.18 -1.02
C HIS A 180 -4.13 2.72 -2.28
N THR A 181 -4.88 2.25 -3.28
CA THR A 181 -4.35 1.79 -4.56
C THR A 181 -4.46 2.88 -5.63
N PRO A 182 -3.77 2.75 -6.77
CA PRO A 182 -4.08 3.55 -7.94
C PRO A 182 -5.54 3.34 -8.35
N TRP A 183 -6.04 4.19 -9.24
CA TRP A 183 -7.28 3.90 -9.97
C TRP A 183 -6.99 3.65 -11.45
N ALA A 184 -7.72 2.72 -12.05
CA ALA A 184 -7.56 2.38 -13.47
C ALA A 184 -8.23 3.45 -14.34
N PRO A 185 -7.72 3.77 -15.54
CA PRO A 185 -8.46 4.59 -16.47
C PRO A 185 -9.71 3.85 -16.99
N PRO A 186 -10.74 4.56 -17.48
CA PRO A 186 -12.00 3.95 -17.93
C PRO A 186 -11.82 2.82 -18.93
N ASP A 187 -10.95 2.98 -19.93
CA ASP A 187 -10.72 1.97 -20.97
C ASP A 187 -10.24 0.62 -20.42
N TYR A 188 -9.50 0.63 -19.32
CA TYR A 188 -9.05 -0.60 -18.67
C TYR A 188 -10.05 -1.07 -17.61
N PHE A 189 -10.74 -0.14 -16.93
CA PHE A 189 -11.76 -0.48 -15.94
C PHE A 189 -12.97 -1.21 -16.55
N ARG A 190 -13.36 -0.84 -17.78
CA ARG A 190 -14.38 -1.51 -18.61
C ARG A 190 -14.07 -2.96 -18.98
N MET A 191 -12.91 -3.47 -18.60
CA MET A 191 -12.62 -4.89 -18.69
C MET A 191 -13.51 -5.70 -17.75
N LEU A 192 -13.84 -5.16 -16.57
CA LEU A 192 -14.77 -5.81 -15.64
C LEU A 192 -16.14 -6.02 -16.31
N PRO A 193 -16.87 -7.11 -16.00
CA PRO A 193 -18.25 -7.25 -16.42
C PRO A 193 -19.07 -6.03 -15.99
N ASP A 194 -19.97 -5.55 -16.85
CA ASP A 194 -20.70 -4.28 -16.65
C ASP A 194 -21.35 -4.19 -15.26
N ASP A 195 -22.04 -5.25 -14.83
CA ASP A 195 -22.71 -5.32 -13.54
C ASP A 195 -21.72 -5.21 -12.36
N VAL A 196 -20.54 -5.79 -12.49
CA VAL A 196 -19.47 -5.75 -11.48
C VAL A 196 -18.83 -4.35 -11.44
N ALA A 197 -18.55 -3.76 -12.60
CA ALA A 197 -18.01 -2.42 -12.71
C ALA A 197 -18.95 -1.40 -12.07
N GLU A 198 -20.25 -1.50 -12.35
CA GLU A 198 -21.29 -0.66 -11.75
C GLU A 198 -21.34 -0.82 -10.23
N GLN A 199 -21.35 -2.06 -9.71
CA GLN A 199 -21.40 -2.34 -8.28
C GLN A 199 -20.20 -1.73 -7.53
N VAL A 200 -18.98 -1.85 -8.06
CA VAL A 200 -17.78 -1.25 -7.45
C VAL A 200 -17.91 0.27 -7.36
N LEU A 201 -18.29 0.93 -8.46
CA LEU A 201 -18.41 2.39 -8.51
C LEU A 201 -19.56 2.90 -7.62
N ARG A 202 -20.74 2.28 -7.70
CA ARG A 202 -21.90 2.57 -6.84
C ARG A 202 -21.56 2.38 -5.36
N GLY A 203 -20.83 1.31 -5.05
CA GLY A 203 -20.33 1.02 -3.71
C GLY A 203 -19.54 2.20 -3.13
N VAL A 204 -18.56 2.73 -3.88
CA VAL A 204 -17.78 3.90 -3.43
C VAL A 204 -18.63 5.17 -3.40
N LEU A 205 -19.52 5.40 -4.37
CA LEU A 205 -20.43 6.56 -4.40
C LEU A 205 -21.51 6.56 -3.30
N GLY A 206 -21.67 5.44 -2.57
CA GLY A 206 -22.47 5.42 -1.33
C GLY A 206 -21.91 6.30 -0.21
N SER A 207 -20.62 6.64 -0.29
CA SER A 207 -19.94 7.56 0.63
C SER A 207 -20.32 9.03 0.40
N ASP A 208 -20.25 9.83 1.47
CA ASP A 208 -20.32 11.29 1.39
C ASP A 208 -18.95 11.88 0.93
N ARG A 209 -17.86 11.19 1.30
CA ARG A 209 -16.48 11.49 0.88
C ARG A 209 -15.81 10.25 0.31
N ALA A 210 -15.23 10.35 -0.89
CA ALA A 210 -14.31 9.36 -1.41
C ALA A 210 -12.93 9.99 -1.61
N ALA A 211 -11.89 9.39 -1.07
CA ALA A 211 -10.56 9.97 -0.98
C ALA A 211 -9.50 9.08 -1.61
N PHE A 212 -8.47 9.72 -2.17
CA PHE A 212 -7.41 9.08 -2.93
C PHE A 212 -6.05 9.65 -2.55
N LEU A 213 -5.00 8.91 -2.88
CA LEU A 213 -3.62 9.31 -2.59
C LEU A 213 -3.09 10.44 -3.50
N THR A 214 -3.63 10.57 -4.71
CA THR A 214 -3.21 11.61 -5.66
C THR A 214 -4.40 12.13 -6.47
N ARG A 215 -4.25 13.33 -7.03
CA ARG A 215 -5.26 13.94 -7.89
C ARG A 215 -5.62 13.07 -9.09
N ARG A 216 -4.60 12.49 -9.76
CA ARG A 216 -4.83 11.64 -10.95
C ARG A 216 -5.66 10.39 -10.64
N TRP A 217 -5.58 9.85 -9.43
CA TRP A 217 -6.39 8.70 -9.01
C TRP A 217 -7.84 9.10 -8.75
N ALA A 218 -8.06 10.25 -8.12
CA ALA A 218 -9.40 10.81 -7.95
C ALA A 218 -10.08 11.13 -9.30
N GLU A 219 -9.32 11.65 -10.27
CA GLU A 219 -9.84 11.94 -11.60
C GLU A 219 -10.13 10.68 -12.41
N ALA A 220 -9.27 9.66 -12.31
CA ALA A 220 -9.54 8.37 -12.93
C ALA A 220 -10.82 7.72 -12.37
N PHE A 221 -11.04 7.79 -11.06
CA PHE A 221 -12.30 7.35 -10.45
C PHE A 221 -13.51 8.13 -10.99
N ALA A 222 -13.44 9.47 -10.98
CA ALA A 222 -14.52 10.30 -11.49
C ALA A 222 -14.82 10.01 -12.98
N ALA A 223 -13.78 9.78 -13.77
CA ALA A 223 -13.91 9.40 -15.18
C ALA A 223 -14.59 8.03 -15.34
N CYS A 224 -14.23 7.02 -14.53
CA CYS A 224 -14.94 5.73 -14.53
C CYS A 224 -16.41 5.89 -14.13
N CYS A 225 -16.73 6.72 -13.13
CA CYS A 225 -18.12 7.00 -12.76
C CYS A 225 -18.90 7.64 -13.93
N ALA A 226 -18.31 8.60 -14.62
CA ALA A 226 -18.97 9.24 -15.76
C ALA A 226 -19.19 8.28 -16.93
N ASP A 227 -18.16 7.49 -17.25
CA ASP A 227 -18.15 6.60 -18.41
C ASP A 227 -19.02 5.35 -18.21
N VAL A 228 -18.97 4.72 -17.03
CA VAL A 228 -19.72 3.48 -16.73
C VAL A 228 -21.12 3.78 -16.22
N LEU A 229 -21.30 4.76 -15.33
CA LEU A 229 -22.59 5.05 -14.70
C LEU A 229 -23.35 6.21 -15.36
N GLY A 230 -22.74 6.96 -16.27
CA GLY A 230 -23.31 8.23 -16.75
C GLY A 230 -23.37 9.30 -15.66
N ALA A 231 -22.54 9.20 -14.62
CA ALA A 231 -22.50 10.17 -13.53
C ALA A 231 -21.95 11.53 -13.99
N GLU A 232 -22.40 12.60 -13.34
CA GLU A 232 -21.91 13.94 -13.63
C GLU A 232 -20.67 14.26 -12.79
N ILE A 233 -19.60 14.71 -13.45
CA ILE A 233 -18.42 15.25 -12.78
C ILE A 233 -18.62 16.73 -12.52
N VAL A 234 -18.69 17.11 -11.26
CA VAL A 234 -18.80 18.52 -10.84
C VAL A 234 -17.43 19.03 -10.44
N ARG A 235 -17.00 20.14 -11.04
CA ARG A 235 -15.74 20.83 -10.74
C ARG A 235 -16.04 22.23 -10.19
N GLY A 236 -15.41 22.60 -9.08
CA GLY A 236 -15.52 23.93 -8.49
C GLY A 236 -14.34 24.84 -8.85
N ASP A 237 -14.58 26.16 -8.84
CA ASP A 237 -13.61 27.20 -9.23
C ASP A 237 -12.54 27.53 -8.15
N GLY A 238 -12.44 26.69 -7.11
CA GLY A 238 -11.47 26.90 -6.02
C GLY A 238 -10.03 26.54 -6.38
N PRO A 239 -9.03 27.04 -5.63
CA PRO A 239 -7.60 26.83 -5.92
C PRO A 239 -7.16 25.36 -5.93
N ASP A 240 -7.83 24.49 -5.17
CA ASP A 240 -7.56 23.04 -5.15
C ASP A 240 -8.38 22.25 -6.19
N GLY A 241 -9.20 22.95 -7.00
CA GLY A 241 -10.04 22.35 -8.05
C GLY A 241 -11.01 21.31 -7.49
N ALA A 242 -11.88 21.73 -6.56
CA ALA A 242 -12.85 20.85 -5.88
C ALA A 242 -13.52 19.91 -6.89
N LEU A 243 -13.44 18.60 -6.62
CA LEU A 243 -13.96 17.56 -7.50
C LEU A 243 -15.05 16.80 -6.77
N SER A 244 -16.17 16.57 -7.43
CA SER A 244 -17.27 15.76 -6.91
C SER A 244 -17.91 14.97 -8.03
N VAL A 245 -18.59 13.89 -7.67
CA VAL A 245 -19.39 13.08 -8.60
C VAL A 245 -20.84 13.15 -8.13
N ARG A 246 -21.75 13.52 -9.04
CA ARG A 246 -23.19 13.51 -8.81
C ARG A 246 -23.81 12.33 -9.55
N PHE A 247 -24.49 11.46 -8.80
CA PHE A 247 -25.11 10.26 -9.33
C PHE A 247 -26.39 9.95 -8.53
N GLU A 248 -27.49 9.64 -9.22
CA GLU A 248 -28.78 9.28 -8.61
C GLU A 248 -29.24 10.25 -7.49
N GLY A 249 -29.06 11.56 -7.72
CA GLY A 249 -29.47 12.61 -6.77
C GLY A 249 -28.54 12.81 -5.58
N ARG A 250 -27.45 12.04 -5.45
CA ARG A 250 -26.43 12.20 -4.42
C ARG A 250 -25.17 12.83 -4.97
N THR A 251 -24.42 13.51 -4.11
CA THR A 251 -23.11 14.08 -4.42
C THR A 251 -22.06 13.49 -3.49
N THR A 252 -21.06 12.83 -4.06
CA THR A 252 -19.87 12.35 -3.35
C THR A 252 -18.72 13.31 -3.62
N ARG A 253 -18.17 13.93 -2.58
CA ARG A 253 -17.03 14.85 -2.74
C ARG A 253 -15.73 14.06 -2.76
N LEU A 254 -14.86 14.36 -3.72
CA LEU A 254 -13.60 13.66 -3.88
C LEU A 254 -12.46 14.40 -3.18
N GLY A 255 -11.71 13.69 -2.34
CA GLY A 255 -10.56 14.20 -1.58
C GLY A 255 -9.23 13.65 -2.07
N VAL A 256 -8.14 14.39 -1.85
CA VAL A 256 -6.77 13.95 -2.11
C VAL A 256 -5.95 14.11 -0.84
N HIS A 257 -5.42 13.01 -0.32
CA HIS A 257 -4.55 13.01 0.88
C HIS A 257 -3.33 12.14 0.63
N GLY A 258 -2.22 12.76 0.25
CA GLY A 258 -0.94 12.09 0.01
C GLY A 258 -0.31 11.61 1.31
N LEU A 259 -0.51 10.32 1.67
CA LEU A 259 0.03 9.75 2.90
C LEU A 259 1.56 9.93 2.97
N GLY A 260 2.03 10.64 4.00
CA GLY A 260 3.44 10.86 4.30
C GLY A 260 4.03 9.81 5.23
N ALA A 261 5.35 9.83 5.34
CA ALA A 261 6.12 9.02 6.28
C ALA A 261 6.05 9.59 7.72
N ASP A 262 6.11 8.71 8.72
CA ASP A 262 6.24 9.11 10.13
C ASP A 262 7.71 9.39 10.46
N ALA A 263 8.11 10.66 10.32
CA ALA A 263 9.50 11.08 10.48
C ALA A 263 10.08 10.76 11.86
N ALA A 264 9.29 11.02 12.92
CA ALA A 264 9.73 10.84 14.29
C ALA A 264 9.94 9.36 14.61
N PHE A 265 8.97 8.52 14.25
CA PHE A 265 9.07 7.08 14.40
C PHE A 265 10.26 6.51 13.61
N LEU A 266 10.40 6.87 12.33
CA LEU A 266 11.45 6.31 11.48
C LEU A 266 12.85 6.67 11.98
N ARG A 267 13.08 7.94 12.36
CA ARG A 267 14.38 8.38 12.89
C ARG A 267 14.72 7.66 14.19
N GLU A 268 13.77 7.49 15.11
CA GLU A 268 14.00 6.73 16.35
C GLU A 268 14.27 5.25 16.03
N ARG A 269 13.39 4.63 15.26
CA ARG A 269 13.43 3.19 14.98
C ARG A 269 14.69 2.77 14.22
N ALA A 270 15.17 3.59 13.28
CA ALA A 270 16.33 3.32 12.44
C ALA A 270 17.68 3.44 13.16
N HIS A 271 17.68 3.92 14.42
CA HIS A 271 18.88 4.04 15.27
C HIS A 271 18.84 3.08 16.47
N ARG A 272 17.94 2.09 16.48
CA ARG A 272 17.93 1.04 17.50
C ARG A 272 19.04 0.01 17.28
N ALA A 273 19.45 -0.65 18.36
CA ALA A 273 20.56 -1.60 18.37
C ALA A 273 20.41 -2.74 17.35
N ASP A 274 19.18 -3.23 17.13
CA ASP A 274 18.91 -4.28 16.14
C ASP A 274 19.15 -3.79 14.70
N VAL A 275 18.90 -2.51 14.40
CA VAL A 275 19.20 -1.92 13.08
C VAL A 275 20.70 -1.76 12.90
N GLU A 276 21.42 -1.30 13.92
CA GLU A 276 22.89 -1.19 13.88
C GLU A 276 23.55 -2.57 13.65
N GLU A 277 23.07 -3.62 14.30
CA GLU A 277 23.52 -5.00 14.07
C GLU A 277 23.28 -5.43 12.61
N ARG A 278 22.08 -5.19 12.08
CA ARG A 278 21.75 -5.51 10.67
C ARG A 278 22.56 -4.67 9.69
N MET A 279 22.88 -3.43 10.04
CA MET A 279 23.72 -2.55 9.22
C MET A 279 25.16 -3.04 9.16
N ALA A 280 25.74 -3.50 10.27
CA ALA A 280 27.06 -4.11 10.29
C ALA A 280 27.12 -5.35 9.37
N ALA A 281 26.13 -6.25 9.50
CA ALA A 281 26.04 -7.44 8.65
C ALA A 281 25.86 -7.11 7.15
N LEU A 282 25.14 -6.03 6.81
CA LEU A 282 25.03 -5.56 5.43
C LEU A 282 26.35 -4.97 4.93
N ARG A 283 27.07 -4.19 5.74
CA ARG A 283 28.38 -3.64 5.37
C ARG A 283 29.40 -4.74 5.04
N GLU A 284 29.40 -5.83 5.80
CA GLU A 284 30.23 -7.00 5.50
C GLU A 284 29.91 -7.62 4.14
N GLN A 285 28.62 -7.76 3.80
CA GLN A 285 28.18 -8.30 2.50
C GLN A 285 28.48 -7.34 1.34
N ILE A 286 28.35 -6.03 1.57
CA ILE A 286 28.63 -5.01 0.56
C ILE A 286 30.15 -4.93 0.30
N GLY A 287 30.96 -5.00 1.35
CA GLY A 287 32.41 -4.80 1.31
C GLY A 287 32.82 -3.33 1.39
N PRO A 288 34.12 -3.05 1.60
CA PRO A 288 34.64 -1.70 1.80
C PRO A 288 34.56 -0.86 0.52
N ASP A 289 34.44 0.47 0.71
CA ASP A 289 34.55 1.51 -0.34
C ASP A 289 33.64 1.34 -1.58
N ARG A 290 32.54 0.60 -1.42
CA ARG A 290 31.53 0.37 -2.46
C ARG A 290 30.30 1.23 -2.24
N LYS A 291 29.75 1.75 -3.34
CA LYS A 291 28.45 2.43 -3.35
C LYS A 291 27.31 1.41 -3.30
N THR A 292 26.13 1.84 -2.87
CA THR A 292 24.95 0.97 -2.83
C THR A 292 23.79 1.51 -3.66
N ILE A 293 23.15 0.61 -4.40
CA ILE A 293 21.81 0.84 -4.95
C ILE A 293 20.86 -0.01 -4.12
N VAL A 294 19.89 0.61 -3.46
CA VAL A 294 18.96 -0.07 -2.55
C VAL A 294 17.56 -0.08 -3.15
N ARG A 295 16.90 -1.24 -3.05
CA ARG A 295 15.46 -1.36 -3.24
C ARG A 295 14.86 -2.23 -2.14
N VAL A 296 13.69 -1.84 -1.64
CA VAL A 296 12.95 -2.64 -0.66
C VAL A 296 11.52 -2.79 -1.13
N ASP A 297 11.13 -4.01 -1.47
CA ASP A 297 9.81 -4.29 -1.98
C ASP A 297 9.30 -5.63 -1.45
N ARG A 298 7.97 -5.75 -1.42
CA ARG A 298 7.33 -7.06 -1.51
C ARG A 298 7.47 -7.57 -2.94
N THR A 299 7.52 -8.89 -3.13
CA THR A 299 7.49 -9.54 -4.46
C THR A 299 6.10 -9.40 -5.08
N GLU A 300 5.79 -8.18 -5.47
CA GLU A 300 4.53 -7.76 -6.05
C GLU A 300 4.80 -7.34 -7.49
N LEU A 301 3.92 -7.77 -8.40
CA LEU A 301 4.10 -7.57 -9.85
C LEU A 301 4.25 -6.09 -10.20
N SER A 302 3.49 -5.24 -9.49
CA SER A 302 3.50 -3.80 -9.70
C SER A 302 4.83 -3.13 -9.31
N LYS A 303 5.69 -3.77 -8.51
CA LYS A 303 6.97 -3.22 -8.02
C LYS A 303 8.11 -3.33 -9.01
N ASN A 304 7.93 -4.08 -10.09
CA ASN A 304 8.83 -4.06 -11.25
C ASN A 304 10.30 -4.39 -10.91
N ILE A 305 10.49 -5.33 -9.98
CA ILE A 305 11.78 -5.81 -9.47
C ILE A 305 12.67 -6.33 -10.61
N VAL A 306 12.11 -7.17 -11.47
CA VAL A 306 12.85 -7.78 -12.59
C VAL A 306 13.44 -6.74 -13.54
N ARG A 307 12.68 -5.70 -13.93
CA ARG A 307 13.23 -4.64 -14.78
C ARG A 307 14.25 -3.77 -14.05
N GLY A 308 14.09 -3.56 -12.74
CA GLY A 308 15.09 -2.88 -11.93
C GLY A 308 16.43 -3.63 -11.88
N LEU A 309 16.38 -4.96 -11.70
CA LEU A 309 17.58 -5.81 -11.79
C LEU A 309 18.20 -5.79 -13.19
N ARG A 310 17.38 -5.84 -14.25
CA ARG A 310 17.87 -5.71 -15.64
C ARG A 310 18.51 -4.35 -15.91
N ALA A 311 17.99 -3.27 -15.33
CA ALA A 311 18.60 -1.94 -15.43
C ALA A 311 19.96 -1.88 -14.71
N TYR A 312 20.07 -2.53 -13.55
CA TYR A 312 21.36 -2.68 -12.87
C TYR A 312 22.36 -3.52 -13.68
N ARG A 313 21.90 -4.62 -14.29
CA ARG A 313 22.72 -5.40 -15.24
C ARG A 313 23.23 -4.51 -16.37
N ARG A 314 22.33 -3.77 -17.01
CA ARG A 314 22.66 -2.87 -18.12
C ARG A 314 23.66 -1.78 -17.71
N LEU A 315 23.54 -1.24 -16.50
CA LEU A 315 24.52 -0.32 -15.93
C LEU A 315 25.93 -0.95 -15.89
N LEU A 316 26.07 -2.20 -15.44
CA LEU A 316 27.36 -2.88 -15.36
C LEU A 316 27.93 -3.24 -16.73
N GLU A 317 27.08 -3.49 -17.73
CA GLU A 317 27.46 -3.74 -19.12
C GLU A 317 28.03 -2.45 -19.74
N ASP A 318 27.28 -1.35 -19.67
CA ASP A 318 27.62 -0.08 -20.31
C ASP A 318 28.71 0.71 -19.57
N ARG A 319 28.83 0.54 -18.25
CA ARG A 319 29.70 1.32 -17.38
C ARG A 319 30.65 0.40 -16.57
N PRO A 320 31.68 -0.20 -17.21
CA PRO A 320 32.61 -1.09 -16.53
C PRO A 320 33.30 -0.49 -15.30
N GLN A 321 33.38 0.84 -15.18
CA GLN A 321 33.94 1.51 -14.01
C GLN A 321 33.20 1.22 -12.70
N TRP A 322 31.94 0.75 -12.77
CA TRP A 322 31.16 0.38 -11.60
C TRP A 322 31.38 -1.06 -11.14
N ARG A 323 31.96 -1.93 -11.97
CA ARG A 323 32.23 -3.32 -11.59
C ARG A 323 33.19 -3.36 -10.41
N GLY A 324 32.84 -4.11 -9.36
CA GLY A 324 33.59 -4.15 -8.10
C GLY A 324 33.39 -2.94 -7.18
N LYS A 325 32.69 -1.89 -7.63
CA LYS A 325 32.54 -0.60 -6.91
C LYS A 325 31.11 -0.26 -6.49
N VAL A 326 30.11 -1.00 -6.98
CA VAL A 326 28.72 -0.83 -6.59
C VAL A 326 28.10 -2.18 -6.26
N VAL A 327 27.20 -2.21 -5.28
CA VAL A 327 26.40 -3.38 -4.92
C VAL A 327 24.92 -3.00 -4.97
N HIS A 328 24.10 -3.81 -5.63
CA HIS A 328 22.65 -3.68 -5.57
C HIS A 328 22.12 -4.52 -4.41
N VAL A 329 21.68 -3.85 -3.34
CA VAL A 329 21.04 -4.50 -2.18
C VAL A 329 19.53 -4.52 -2.43
N ALA A 330 19.00 -5.71 -2.72
CA ALA A 330 17.62 -5.89 -3.11
C ALA A 330 16.88 -6.72 -2.06
N PHE A 331 15.79 -6.16 -1.53
CA PHE A 331 14.86 -6.89 -0.68
C PHE A 331 13.61 -7.21 -1.48
N ALA A 332 13.29 -8.50 -1.54
CA ALA A 332 12.20 -9.07 -2.31
C ALA A 332 11.39 -9.97 -1.37
N TYR A 333 10.56 -9.36 -0.52
CA TYR A 333 9.82 -10.08 0.51
C TYR A 333 8.60 -10.81 -0.08
N PRO A 334 8.51 -12.15 0.03
CA PRO A 334 7.41 -12.92 -0.52
C PRO A 334 6.04 -12.38 -0.09
N SER A 335 5.15 -12.21 -1.07
CA SER A 335 3.77 -11.80 -0.83
C SER A 335 2.80 -12.70 -1.61
N ARG A 336 1.59 -12.87 -1.06
CA ARG A 336 0.47 -13.59 -1.70
C ARG A 336 0.87 -14.93 -2.32
N GLN A 337 1.63 -15.74 -1.57
CA GLN A 337 2.22 -16.98 -2.07
C GLN A 337 1.18 -18.05 -2.42
N ASP A 338 -0.08 -17.86 -2.06
CA ASP A 338 -1.20 -18.70 -2.52
C ASP A 338 -1.43 -18.56 -4.04
N LEU A 339 -1.06 -17.42 -4.64
CA LEU A 339 -1.23 -17.13 -6.07
C LEU A 339 0.01 -17.54 -6.88
N ALA A 340 -0.19 -18.32 -7.95
CA ALA A 340 0.89 -18.84 -8.78
C ALA A 340 1.76 -17.75 -9.40
N VAL A 341 1.14 -16.73 -10.01
CA VAL A 341 1.83 -15.61 -10.65
C VAL A 341 2.80 -14.87 -9.72
N TYR A 342 2.52 -14.83 -8.42
CA TYR A 342 3.40 -14.23 -7.41
C TYR A 342 4.60 -15.12 -7.09
N ARG A 343 4.41 -16.45 -7.03
CA ARG A 343 5.51 -17.39 -6.85
C ARG A 343 6.44 -17.38 -8.07
N ASP A 344 5.87 -17.37 -9.27
CA ASP A 344 6.62 -17.33 -10.52
C ASP A 344 7.43 -16.04 -10.63
N TYR A 345 6.85 -14.91 -10.22
CA TYR A 345 7.57 -13.64 -10.18
C TYR A 345 8.73 -13.64 -9.17
N THR A 346 8.54 -14.19 -7.97
CA THR A 346 9.63 -14.37 -7.00
C THR A 346 10.76 -15.22 -7.57
N ALA A 347 10.44 -16.33 -8.23
CA ALA A 347 11.42 -17.18 -8.89
C ALA A 347 12.19 -16.45 -10.00
N GLU A 348 11.50 -15.62 -10.81
CA GLU A 348 12.15 -14.80 -11.85
C GLU A 348 13.09 -13.74 -11.23
N VAL A 349 12.72 -13.14 -10.09
CA VAL A 349 13.59 -12.20 -9.37
C VAL A 349 14.88 -12.90 -8.90
N GLU A 350 14.76 -14.08 -8.28
CA GLU A 350 15.91 -14.88 -7.84
C GLU A 350 16.79 -15.28 -9.01
N ARG A 351 16.19 -15.75 -10.11
CA ARG A 351 16.89 -16.14 -11.33
C ARG A 351 17.70 -14.99 -11.92
N VAL A 352 17.10 -13.81 -12.10
CA VAL A 352 17.80 -12.65 -12.68
C VAL A 352 18.91 -12.15 -11.75
N ALA A 353 18.71 -12.15 -10.43
CA ALA A 353 19.76 -11.80 -9.48
C ALA A 353 20.95 -12.77 -9.58
N GLN A 354 20.67 -14.08 -9.67
CA GLN A 354 21.70 -15.10 -9.84
C GLN A 354 22.46 -14.93 -11.16
N GLU A 355 21.77 -14.66 -12.27
CA GLU A 355 22.42 -14.43 -13.57
C GLU A 355 23.41 -13.26 -13.54
N ILE A 356 23.04 -12.15 -12.89
CA ILE A 356 23.92 -11.00 -12.73
C ILE A 356 25.14 -11.39 -11.90
N ASN A 357 24.94 -12.08 -10.79
CA ASN A 357 26.02 -12.54 -9.92
C ASN A 357 26.96 -13.52 -10.62
N SER A 358 26.46 -14.46 -11.41
CA SER A 358 27.28 -15.39 -12.20
C SER A 358 28.04 -14.71 -13.33
N THR A 359 27.48 -13.64 -13.92
CA THR A 359 28.10 -12.93 -15.05
C THR A 359 29.21 -11.97 -14.60
N PHE A 360 29.00 -11.24 -13.50
CA PHE A 360 29.89 -10.16 -13.08
C PHE A 360 30.63 -10.42 -11.77
N GLY A 361 30.16 -11.36 -10.94
CA GLY A 361 30.70 -11.61 -9.61
C GLY A 361 32.16 -12.07 -9.63
N THR A 362 32.88 -11.70 -8.59
CA THR A 362 34.26 -12.12 -8.33
C THR A 362 34.34 -12.78 -6.96
N ALA A 363 35.53 -13.27 -6.59
CA ALA A 363 35.73 -13.89 -5.28
C ALA A 363 35.43 -12.94 -4.10
N ASP A 364 35.58 -11.63 -4.31
CA ASP A 364 35.45 -10.58 -3.29
C ASP A 364 34.27 -9.63 -3.52
N TRP A 365 33.50 -9.79 -4.60
CA TRP A 365 32.39 -8.92 -4.96
C TRP A 365 31.18 -9.70 -5.45
N LEU A 366 30.06 -9.52 -4.74
CA LEU A 366 28.75 -9.99 -5.16
C LEU A 366 27.93 -8.79 -5.68
N PRO A 367 27.68 -8.69 -6.99
CA PRO A 367 26.98 -7.55 -7.57
C PRO A 367 25.59 -7.29 -7.00
N VAL A 368 24.83 -8.36 -6.68
CA VAL A 368 23.47 -8.30 -6.13
C VAL A 368 23.41 -9.08 -4.83
N VAL A 369 23.10 -8.37 -3.73
CA VAL A 369 22.78 -8.96 -2.43
C VAL A 369 21.26 -9.05 -2.31
N LEU A 370 20.70 -10.25 -2.45
CA LEU A 370 19.26 -10.50 -2.44
C LEU A 370 18.79 -11.04 -1.08
N HIS A 371 17.79 -10.40 -0.49
CA HIS A 371 17.12 -10.87 0.73
C HIS A 371 15.63 -11.14 0.49
N VAL A 372 15.19 -12.37 0.79
CA VAL A 372 13.80 -12.82 0.62
C VAL A 372 13.07 -13.09 1.94
N LYS A 373 13.64 -12.68 3.08
CA LYS A 373 13.01 -12.81 4.40
C LYS A 373 12.69 -11.43 4.94
N ASP A 374 11.41 -11.20 5.25
CA ASP A 374 10.92 -9.95 5.84
C ASP A 374 11.65 -9.68 7.17
N ASP A 375 12.31 -8.52 7.23
CA ASP A 375 13.09 -8.04 8.36
C ASP A 375 13.12 -6.51 8.30
N PHE A 376 12.18 -5.88 9.02
CA PHE A 376 12.03 -4.43 9.02
C PHE A 376 13.29 -3.70 9.52
N ALA A 377 14.01 -4.28 10.49
CA ALA A 377 15.26 -3.70 10.98
C ALA A 377 16.32 -3.70 9.87
N ARG A 378 16.41 -4.78 9.08
CA ARG A 378 17.30 -4.86 7.93
C ARG A 378 16.91 -3.91 6.79
N SER A 379 15.61 -3.69 6.57
CA SER A 379 15.14 -2.67 5.61
C SER A 379 15.63 -1.28 5.99
N LEU A 380 15.46 -0.87 7.26
CA LEU A 380 15.93 0.43 7.75
C LEU A 380 17.46 0.56 7.68
N ALA A 381 18.18 -0.52 8.00
CA ALA A 381 19.62 -0.55 7.85
C ALA A 381 20.04 -0.29 6.39
N ALA A 382 19.34 -0.90 5.42
CA ALA A 382 19.61 -0.66 4.01
C ALA A 382 19.25 0.75 3.57
N TYR A 383 18.14 1.33 4.04
CA TYR A 383 17.79 2.71 3.74
C TYR A 383 18.89 3.69 4.16
N ARG A 384 19.44 3.51 5.35
CA ARG A 384 20.55 4.33 5.87
C ARG A 384 21.85 4.17 5.07
N LEU A 385 22.06 3.00 4.46
CA LEU A 385 23.24 2.71 3.64
C LEU A 385 23.11 3.16 2.18
N ALA A 386 21.91 3.51 1.71
CA ALA A 386 21.61 3.78 0.31
C ALA A 386 22.35 5.02 -0.22
N ASP A 387 23.20 4.86 -1.23
CA ASP A 387 23.65 5.98 -2.07
C ASP A 387 22.58 6.35 -3.10
N VAL A 388 21.94 5.33 -3.68
CA VAL A 388 20.81 5.47 -4.61
C VAL A 388 19.68 4.56 -4.15
N ALA A 389 18.47 5.10 -4.03
CA ALA A 389 17.25 4.34 -3.82
C ALA A 389 16.51 4.17 -5.15
N LEU A 390 16.29 2.92 -5.57
CA LEU A 390 15.54 2.59 -6.78
C LEU A 390 14.10 2.25 -6.44
N VAL A 391 13.18 3.13 -6.80
CA VAL A 391 11.73 2.94 -6.64
C VAL A 391 11.06 3.04 -8.01
N ASN A 392 10.99 1.90 -8.72
CA ASN A 392 10.59 1.85 -10.14
C ASN A 392 9.26 1.13 -10.45
N PRO A 393 8.20 1.22 -9.62
CA PRO A 393 6.97 0.46 -9.87
C PRO A 393 6.33 0.84 -11.22
N ILE A 394 5.65 -0.12 -11.86
CA ILE A 394 4.85 0.14 -13.06
C ILE A 394 3.55 0.87 -12.74
N ARG A 395 3.05 0.74 -11.50
CA ARG A 395 1.94 1.50 -10.94
C ARG A 395 1.92 1.34 -9.43
N ASP A 396 1.77 2.42 -8.68
CA ASP A 396 1.72 2.35 -7.21
C ASP A 396 0.87 3.49 -6.65
N GLY A 397 0.01 3.19 -5.68
CA GLY A 397 -0.92 4.17 -5.10
C GLY A 397 -0.18 5.36 -4.52
N MET A 398 0.92 5.08 -3.81
CA MET A 398 1.84 6.09 -3.25
C MET A 398 3.30 5.63 -3.35
N ASN A 399 3.64 4.48 -2.77
CA ASN A 399 4.99 4.01 -2.46
C ASN A 399 5.66 4.76 -1.28
N LEU A 400 5.49 4.24 -0.06
CA LEU A 400 6.09 4.83 1.13
C LEU A 400 7.61 4.64 1.21
N VAL A 401 8.18 3.64 0.53
CA VAL A 401 9.64 3.44 0.52
C VAL A 401 10.34 4.68 -0.07
N ALA A 402 9.80 5.27 -1.14
CA ALA A 402 10.30 6.53 -1.70
C ALA A 402 10.29 7.70 -0.70
N LYS A 403 9.36 7.68 0.27
CA LYS A 403 9.21 8.67 1.33
C LYS A 403 10.05 8.35 2.58
N GLU A 404 10.29 7.07 2.85
CA GLU A 404 11.01 6.59 4.03
C GLU A 404 12.52 6.75 3.90
N VAL A 405 13.10 6.41 2.73
CA VAL A 405 14.57 6.41 2.57
C VAL A 405 15.18 7.80 2.83
N PRO A 406 14.66 8.91 2.25
CA PRO A 406 15.25 10.24 2.48
C PRO A 406 15.18 10.67 3.94
N VAL A 407 14.19 10.20 4.70
CA VAL A 407 13.97 10.58 6.11
C VAL A 407 15.04 10.00 7.04
N VAL A 408 15.56 8.81 6.73
CA VAL A 408 16.55 8.10 7.55
C VAL A 408 17.96 8.16 6.97
N SER A 409 18.16 8.70 5.76
CA SER A 409 19.47 8.73 5.13
C SER A 409 20.43 9.69 5.85
N ASP A 410 21.49 9.16 6.44
CA ASP A 410 22.48 9.97 7.19
C ASP A 410 23.40 10.80 6.29
N ARG A 411 23.69 10.32 5.07
CA ARG A 411 24.67 10.91 4.13
C ARG A 411 24.04 11.47 2.86
N GLY A 412 22.71 11.58 2.85
CA GLY A 412 21.91 11.83 1.67
C GLY A 412 21.79 10.60 0.75
N CYS A 413 20.67 10.50 0.05
CA CYS A 413 20.43 9.49 -0.98
C CYS A 413 19.90 10.14 -2.26
N VAL A 414 20.24 9.55 -3.40
CA VAL A 414 19.58 9.90 -4.66
C VAL A 414 18.35 9.01 -4.83
N LEU A 415 17.19 9.61 -5.04
CA LEU A 415 15.97 8.87 -5.33
C LEU A 415 15.79 8.73 -6.85
N VAL A 416 15.83 7.49 -7.36
CA VAL A 416 15.40 7.16 -8.74
C VAL A 416 13.96 6.69 -8.67
N LEU A 417 13.03 7.47 -9.23
CA LEU A 417 11.59 7.32 -9.00
C LEU A 417 10.80 7.11 -10.30
N SER A 418 9.95 6.09 -10.33
CA SER A 418 8.98 5.92 -11.40
C SER A 418 7.93 7.02 -11.36
N ARG A 419 7.64 7.61 -12.52
CA ARG A 419 6.50 8.53 -12.70
C ARG A 419 5.14 7.89 -12.41
N GLU A 420 5.06 6.56 -12.38
CA GLU A 420 3.84 5.79 -12.12
C GLU A 420 3.61 5.50 -10.63
N ALA A 421 4.54 5.90 -9.74
CA ALA A 421 4.31 5.91 -8.29
C ALA A 421 3.50 7.14 -7.87
N GLY A 422 2.61 7.03 -6.89
CA GLY A 422 1.88 8.21 -6.39
C GLY A 422 2.80 9.26 -5.75
N ALA A 423 3.88 8.84 -5.11
CA ALA A 423 4.89 9.71 -4.52
C ALA A 423 5.58 10.61 -5.55
N PHE A 424 5.53 10.27 -6.84
CA PHE A 424 6.03 11.15 -7.90
C PHE A 424 5.33 12.52 -7.90
N ALA A 425 4.05 12.58 -7.53
CA ALA A 425 3.32 13.84 -7.46
C ALA A 425 3.89 14.83 -6.44
N GLU A 426 4.64 14.35 -5.44
CA GLU A 426 5.21 15.16 -4.36
C GLU A 426 6.74 15.18 -4.38
N LEU A 427 7.39 14.15 -4.92
CA LEU A 427 8.85 13.96 -4.88
C LEU A 427 9.52 14.10 -6.25
N GLY A 428 8.74 14.19 -7.34
CA GLY A 428 9.25 14.10 -8.70
C GLY A 428 10.23 15.19 -9.11
N GLU A 429 10.11 16.39 -8.52
CA GLU A 429 10.99 17.53 -8.81
C GLU A 429 12.43 17.31 -8.31
N ASP A 430 12.59 16.59 -7.20
CA ASP A 430 13.89 16.32 -6.57
C ASP A 430 14.44 14.91 -6.85
N ALA A 431 13.63 14.04 -7.44
CA ALA A 431 14.01 12.70 -7.85
C ALA A 431 14.57 12.66 -9.29
N ILE A 432 15.39 11.65 -9.60
CA ILE A 432 15.69 11.28 -10.98
C ILE A 432 14.53 10.42 -11.50
N THR A 433 13.66 11.03 -12.29
CA THR A 433 12.43 10.40 -12.74
C THR A 433 12.67 9.43 -13.90
N VAL A 434 12.04 8.25 -13.83
CA VAL A 434 12.15 7.21 -14.86
C VAL A 434 10.79 6.76 -15.40
N ASN A 435 10.78 6.35 -16.66
CA ASN A 435 9.74 5.49 -17.20
C ASN A 435 10.04 4.05 -16.75
N PRO A 436 9.15 3.37 -15.99
CA PRO A 436 9.44 2.06 -15.40
C PRO A 436 9.65 0.94 -16.44
N PHE A 437 9.24 1.15 -17.69
CA PHE A 437 9.42 0.19 -18.77
C PHE A 437 10.75 0.36 -19.51
N ASP A 438 11.36 1.55 -19.43
CA ASP A 438 12.61 1.85 -20.13
C ASP A 438 13.81 1.45 -19.25
N VAL A 439 14.28 0.22 -19.47
CA VAL A 439 15.44 -0.36 -18.77
C VAL A 439 16.71 0.45 -19.02
N GLU A 440 16.86 1.00 -20.23
CA GLU A 440 18.02 1.79 -20.65
C GLU A 440 18.06 3.14 -19.93
N ALA A 441 16.93 3.85 -19.90
CA ALA A 441 16.80 5.09 -19.15
C ALA A 441 17.00 4.86 -17.65
N THR A 442 16.46 3.77 -17.11
CA THR A 442 16.67 3.42 -15.70
C THR A 442 18.15 3.16 -15.41
N ALA A 443 18.87 2.46 -16.29
CA ALA A 443 20.32 2.25 -16.13
C ALA A 443 21.11 3.58 -16.16
N ARG A 444 20.74 4.51 -17.06
CA ARG A 444 21.32 5.86 -17.10
C ARG A 444 21.03 6.66 -15.83
N ALA A 445 19.81 6.60 -15.31
CA ALA A 445 19.42 7.25 -14.06
C ALA A 445 20.20 6.71 -12.85
N LEU A 446 20.42 5.38 -12.79
CA LEU A 446 21.28 4.78 -11.77
C LEU A 446 22.73 5.29 -11.88
N HIS A 447 23.28 5.39 -13.10
CA HIS A 447 24.61 5.95 -13.32
C HIS A 447 24.70 7.41 -12.86
N GLU A 448 23.74 8.24 -13.24
CA GLU A 448 23.64 9.65 -12.81
C GLU A 448 23.59 9.76 -11.29
N GLY A 449 22.72 8.97 -10.63
CA GLY A 449 22.63 8.97 -9.17
C GLY A 449 23.91 8.56 -8.46
N LEU A 450 24.66 7.61 -9.02
CA LEU A 450 25.96 7.20 -8.44
C LEU A 450 27.07 8.26 -8.60
N LEU A 451 26.97 9.12 -9.63
CA LEU A 451 27.88 10.22 -9.90
C LEU A 451 27.51 11.52 -9.14
N MET A 452 26.29 11.63 -8.61
CA MET A 452 25.82 12.85 -7.96
C MET A 452 26.73 13.23 -6.78
N GLU A 453 27.15 14.49 -6.77
CA GLU A 453 28.07 15.01 -5.76
C GLU A 453 27.39 15.08 -4.38
N PRO A 454 28.14 14.87 -3.27
CA PRO A 454 27.56 14.79 -1.94
C PRO A 454 26.73 16.01 -1.53
N ALA A 455 27.14 17.21 -1.94
CA ALA A 455 26.43 18.46 -1.62
C ALA A 455 25.04 18.51 -2.29
N GLU A 456 24.98 18.26 -3.59
CA GLU A 456 23.71 18.21 -4.34
C GLU A 456 22.81 17.09 -3.81
N ARG A 457 23.39 15.92 -3.52
CA ARG A 457 22.66 14.79 -2.95
C ARG A 457 22.04 15.13 -1.59
N ALA A 458 22.78 15.79 -0.71
CA ALA A 458 22.28 16.20 0.60
C ALA A 458 21.13 17.22 0.46
N GLU A 459 21.28 18.22 -0.41
CA GLU A 459 20.27 19.25 -0.66
C GLU A 459 18.95 18.66 -1.19
N ARG A 460 19.04 17.77 -2.19
CA ARG A 460 17.86 17.04 -2.71
C ARG A 460 17.24 16.15 -1.64
N THR A 461 18.04 15.46 -0.83
CA THR A 461 17.54 14.59 0.25
C THR A 461 16.73 15.39 1.27
N GLU A 462 17.18 16.59 1.65
CA GLU A 462 16.47 17.44 2.60
C GLU A 462 15.08 17.84 2.07
N ARG A 463 15.00 18.26 0.80
CA ARG A 463 13.72 18.60 0.17
C ARG A 463 12.81 17.38 0.03
N LEU A 464 13.36 16.23 -0.39
CA LEU A 464 12.63 14.96 -0.43
C LEU A 464 12.07 14.58 0.94
N ALA A 465 12.87 14.67 2.00
CA ALA A 465 12.44 14.34 3.37
C ALA A 465 11.35 15.31 3.87
N SER A 466 11.46 16.59 3.54
CA SER A 466 10.44 17.60 3.86
C SER A 466 9.11 17.28 3.19
N ALA A 467 9.12 17.07 1.87
CA ALA A 467 7.91 16.72 1.11
C ALA A 467 7.32 15.37 1.56
N ALA A 468 8.18 14.37 1.80
CA ALA A 468 7.79 13.04 2.24
C ALA A 468 7.05 13.02 3.59
N THR A 469 7.24 14.03 4.43
CA THR A 469 6.73 14.08 5.82
C THR A 469 5.70 15.19 6.03
N ALA A 470 5.29 15.89 4.98
CA ALA A 470 4.36 17.02 5.04
C ALA A 470 2.97 16.65 5.58
N LEU A 471 2.50 15.42 5.32
CA LEU A 471 1.23 14.89 5.82
C LEU A 471 1.43 13.56 6.55
N PRO A 472 1.90 13.58 7.82
CA PRO A 472 2.20 12.36 8.56
C PRO A 472 0.92 11.54 8.84
N PRO A 473 1.02 10.22 9.10
CA PRO A 473 -0.13 9.32 9.17
C PRO A 473 -1.26 9.77 10.13
N ALA A 474 -0.89 10.32 11.29
CA ALA A 474 -1.84 10.89 12.26
C ALA A 474 -2.72 11.99 11.66
N ARG A 475 -2.09 12.98 11.01
CA ARG A 475 -2.80 14.09 10.37
C ARG A 475 -3.56 13.62 9.14
N TRP A 476 -2.95 12.76 8.32
CA TRP A 476 -3.60 12.14 7.16
C TRP A 476 -4.93 11.47 7.53
N PHE A 477 -4.97 10.76 8.65
CA PHE A 477 -6.18 10.12 9.14
C PHE A 477 -7.20 11.15 9.67
N LEU A 478 -6.76 12.08 10.52
CA LEU A 478 -7.65 13.10 11.11
C LEU A 478 -8.29 14.00 10.06
N ASP A 479 -7.57 14.32 8.98
CA ASP A 479 -8.11 15.14 7.90
C ASP A 479 -9.24 14.42 7.14
N GLN A 480 -9.20 13.08 7.01
CA GLN A 480 -10.32 12.30 6.49
C GLN A 480 -11.53 12.33 7.42
N LEU A 481 -11.31 12.20 8.74
CA LEU A 481 -12.38 12.25 9.73
C LEU A 481 -13.07 13.63 9.74
N ARG A 482 -12.28 14.71 9.79
CA ARG A 482 -12.78 16.09 9.74
C ARG A 482 -13.55 16.38 8.46
N ALA A 483 -13.14 15.80 7.33
CA ALA A 483 -13.85 15.98 6.06
C ALA A 483 -15.30 15.45 6.09
N LEU A 484 -15.65 14.59 7.05
CA LEU A 484 -17.01 14.10 7.26
C LEU A 484 -17.87 15.01 8.15
N GLU A 485 -17.32 16.04 8.78
CA GLU A 485 -18.07 16.92 9.70
C GLU A 485 -18.89 18.02 9.01
N GLY A 486 -18.67 18.27 7.70
CA GLY A 486 -19.43 19.23 6.90
C GLY A 486 -18.57 19.96 5.88
#